data_AF-U6RPE0-F1
#
_entry.id   AF-U6RPE0-F1
#
_cell.length_a   1.000
_cell.length_b   1.000
_cell.length_c   1.000
_cell.angle_alpha   90.00
_cell.angle_beta   90.00
_cell.angle_gamma   90.00
#
_symmetry.space_group_name_H-M   'P 1'
#
loop_
_entity.id
_entity.type
_entity.pdbx_description
1 polymer ?
#
loop_
_entity_poly.entity_id
_entity_poly.type
_entity_poly.pdbx_seq_one_letter_code
_entity_poly.pdbx_strand_id
1 'polypeptide(L)'
;MNKHLLKYILILCSIVIIVSSCIRQLDLSVKSEQGLEAFFYTYPYYDEVQNVTTKIIIHINNNVNTDAISAQIPHLKYNKSWLFILTQDDCRQAAYSTTWAAINGKPLSHNYFYHVPHLMGGDLPPDSYLLGKTLGSTDGAGHEVRFSSTTTLSPEWNWMNDRAIVKPGYKKDFYRFYMKSGLTWIDVKEMLNYGWGIAFHNLVVNNEKDVNALIKQYPNAQDSILKHLNGRGCKTLAEPDGNKAYVTAALEYPPIQTMVAQAGTVKLYPFKVTDDLHNVLIERWFNDSPNYFKPLIEEQLQKPKEERMAIYIGVHGTDSGWVNFLLWLNDNYGKDGDDSMWFPSQEEYYEYNYYRTHGATPQIEVIDETTLKLTVDLPSGQYFYYPSVTVNLTGLKKQDIVSIETDNAVSGLSYADFEDKLMLNIDCRKYLTEHATHFVEQYENDKSNASNKADALYFVNMLKDSQKKTELLNRIK
;
A
#
# COMPACT_ATOMS: atom_id res chain seq x y z
N MET A 1 -31.80 19.45 -69.63
CA MET A 1 -31.86 19.14 -68.18
C MET A 1 -32.44 20.35 -67.44
N ASN A 2 -33.55 20.17 -66.73
CA ASN A 2 -34.36 21.27 -66.15
C ASN A 2 -33.55 22.04 -65.08
N LYS A 3 -33.46 23.38 -65.17
CA LYS A 3 -32.66 24.22 -64.24
C LYS A 3 -33.06 24.03 -62.77
N HIS A 4 -34.32 23.66 -62.51
CA HIS A 4 -34.79 23.33 -61.17
C HIS A 4 -34.23 21.98 -60.68
N LEU A 5 -34.14 20.98 -61.55
CA LEU A 5 -33.58 19.67 -61.22
C LEU A 5 -32.09 19.76 -60.86
N LEU A 6 -31.33 20.58 -61.59
CA LEU A 6 -29.90 20.80 -61.29
C LEU A 6 -29.70 21.52 -59.95
N LYS A 7 -30.57 22.46 -59.59
CA LYS A 7 -30.57 23.10 -58.26
C LYS A 7 -30.86 22.11 -57.13
N TYR A 8 -31.85 21.22 -57.31
CA TYR A 8 -32.14 20.19 -56.31
C TYR A 8 -30.99 19.19 -56.14
N ILE A 9 -30.34 18.78 -57.23
CA ILE A 9 -29.17 17.89 -57.17
C ILE A 9 -28.00 18.56 -56.45
N LEU A 10 -27.72 19.84 -56.73
CA LEU A 10 -26.66 20.59 -56.06
C LEU A 10 -26.93 20.78 -54.56
N ILE A 11 -28.19 21.04 -54.17
CA ILE A 11 -28.58 21.14 -52.75
C ILE A 11 -28.45 19.78 -52.06
N LEU A 12 -28.88 18.69 -52.71
CA LEU A 12 -28.76 17.34 -52.16
C LEU A 12 -27.28 16.93 -51.99
N CYS A 13 -26.43 17.21 -52.98
CA CYS A 13 -24.98 16.96 -52.88
C CYS A 13 -24.32 17.81 -51.77
N SER A 14 -24.76 19.06 -51.59
CA SER A 14 -24.26 19.93 -50.51
C SER A 14 -24.64 19.39 -49.12
N ILE A 15 -25.87 18.88 -48.97
CA ILE A 15 -26.34 18.26 -47.73
C ILE A 15 -25.56 16.97 -47.44
N VAL A 16 -25.32 16.12 -48.44
CA VAL A 16 -24.53 14.89 -48.30
C VAL A 16 -23.08 15.18 -47.91
N ILE A 17 -22.47 16.25 -48.45
CA ILE A 17 -21.11 16.67 -48.05
C ILE A 17 -21.10 17.16 -46.59
N ILE A 18 -22.13 17.89 -46.14
CA ILE A 18 -22.24 18.39 -44.76
C ILE A 18 -22.47 17.24 -43.76
N VAL A 19 -23.28 16.22 -44.08
CA VAL A 19 -23.42 15.04 -43.19
C VAL A 19 -22.20 14.12 -43.23
N SER A 20 -21.45 14.05 -44.33
CA SER A 20 -20.18 13.29 -44.40
C SER A 20 -18.99 14.00 -43.75
N SER A 21 -19.03 15.34 -43.60
CA SER A 21 -18.02 16.11 -42.83
C SER A 21 -18.15 15.98 -41.31
N CYS A 22 -19.22 15.34 -40.83
CA CYS A 22 -19.43 15.00 -39.42
C CYS A 22 -19.12 13.52 -39.12
N ILE A 23 -18.34 12.85 -39.97
CA ILE A 23 -17.71 11.59 -39.55
C ILE A 23 -16.53 11.96 -38.66
N ARG A 24 -16.78 12.00 -37.35
CA ARG A 24 -15.73 12.00 -36.32
C ARG A 24 -14.79 10.85 -36.68
N GLN A 25 -13.53 11.16 -36.96
CA GLN A 25 -12.48 10.15 -37.07
C GLN A 25 -12.42 9.46 -35.69
N LEU A 26 -13.05 8.28 -35.59
CA LEU A 26 -12.96 7.46 -34.39
C LEU A 26 -11.55 6.90 -34.39
N ASP A 27 -10.70 7.51 -33.58
CA ASP A 27 -9.45 6.90 -33.19
C ASP A 27 -9.78 5.68 -32.32
N LEU A 28 -9.73 4.50 -32.91
CA LEU A 28 -9.95 3.22 -32.21
C LEU A 28 -8.83 2.90 -31.21
N SER A 29 -7.76 3.71 -31.13
CA SER A 29 -6.76 3.62 -30.06
C SER A 29 -7.21 4.27 -28.75
N VAL A 30 -8.22 5.16 -28.79
CA VAL A 30 -8.83 5.73 -27.58
C VAL A 30 -9.99 4.83 -27.15
N LYS A 31 -9.70 3.87 -26.27
CA LYS A 31 -10.74 3.11 -25.56
C LYS A 31 -11.76 4.09 -24.99
N SER A 32 -13.05 3.92 -25.31
CA SER A 32 -14.13 4.79 -24.84
C SER A 32 -14.06 5.00 -23.33
N GLU A 33 -14.22 6.24 -22.86
CA GLU A 33 -14.10 6.65 -21.44
C GLU A 33 -15.00 5.88 -20.46
N GLN A 34 -16.13 5.31 -20.91
CA GLN A 34 -16.99 4.44 -20.08
C GLN A 34 -16.43 3.02 -19.88
N GLY A 35 -15.46 2.60 -20.69
CA GLY A 35 -14.83 1.28 -20.60
C GLY A 35 -13.64 1.24 -19.62
N LEU A 36 -12.98 2.38 -19.33
CA LEU A 36 -11.75 2.43 -18.52
C LEU A 36 -11.95 2.02 -17.06
N GLU A 37 -13.08 2.33 -16.43
CA GLU A 37 -13.37 1.95 -15.03
C GLU A 37 -13.43 0.42 -14.81
N ALA A 38 -13.79 -0.36 -15.84
CA ALA A 38 -13.82 -1.82 -15.79
C ALA A 38 -12.44 -2.48 -15.93
N PHE A 39 -11.36 -1.71 -16.18
CA PHE A 39 -10.00 -2.21 -16.38
C PHE A 39 -9.04 -1.94 -15.21
N PHE A 40 -9.46 -1.21 -14.17
CA PHE A 40 -8.60 -0.97 -13.01
C PHE A 40 -8.69 -2.15 -12.05
N TYR A 41 -7.61 -2.91 -11.97
CA TYR A 41 -7.48 -3.99 -10.99
C TYR A 41 -7.59 -3.43 -9.57
N THR A 42 -8.30 -4.16 -8.73
CA THR A 42 -8.36 -3.92 -7.29
C THR A 42 -8.21 -5.27 -6.64
N TYR A 43 -7.24 -5.41 -5.75
CA TYR A 43 -7.07 -6.63 -4.97
C TYR A 43 -8.42 -7.07 -4.34
N PRO A 44 -8.77 -8.36 -4.35
CA PRO A 44 -10.05 -8.87 -3.85
C PRO A 44 -10.13 -8.91 -2.32
N TYR A 45 -10.18 -7.73 -1.70
CA TYR A 45 -10.19 -7.56 -0.24
C TYR A 45 -11.37 -8.24 0.46
N TYR A 46 -12.56 -8.24 -0.17
CA TYR A 46 -13.75 -8.90 0.38
C TYR A 46 -13.53 -10.40 0.63
N ASP A 47 -12.79 -11.07 -0.26
CA ASP A 47 -12.59 -12.51 -0.23
C ASP A 47 -11.30 -12.94 0.49
N GLU A 48 -10.62 -12.00 1.13
CA GLU A 48 -9.36 -12.24 1.84
C GLU A 48 -9.57 -13.20 3.01
N VAL A 49 -8.56 -14.04 3.25
CA VAL A 49 -8.60 -15.04 4.31
C VAL A 49 -8.64 -14.39 5.70
N GLN A 50 -9.35 -15.03 6.63
CA GLN A 50 -9.44 -14.62 8.03
C GLN A 50 -9.02 -15.79 8.92
N ASN A 51 -8.41 -15.49 10.06
CA ASN A 51 -7.98 -16.48 11.07
C ASN A 51 -7.13 -17.60 10.46
N VAL A 52 -5.97 -17.23 9.90
CA VAL A 52 -5.10 -18.20 9.23
C VAL A 52 -4.31 -18.99 10.25
N THR A 53 -4.35 -20.31 10.17
CA THR A 53 -3.33 -21.19 10.77
C THR A 53 -2.58 -21.85 9.63
N THR A 54 -1.26 -21.65 9.56
CA THR A 54 -0.41 -22.30 8.57
C THR A 54 0.59 -23.27 9.19
N LYS A 55 0.91 -24.33 8.45
CA LYS A 55 1.89 -25.34 8.78
C LYS A 55 3.00 -25.36 7.74
N ILE A 56 4.23 -25.31 8.21
CA ILE A 56 5.44 -25.29 7.40
C ILE A 56 6.31 -26.47 7.83
N ILE A 57 6.63 -27.35 6.89
CA ILE A 57 7.55 -28.46 7.11
C ILE A 57 8.96 -27.99 6.73
N ILE A 58 9.91 -28.18 7.64
CA ILE A 58 11.29 -27.75 7.48
C ILE A 58 12.16 -29.00 7.56
N HIS A 59 12.82 -29.32 6.45
CA HIS A 59 13.79 -30.41 6.41
C HIS A 59 15.18 -29.87 6.73
N ILE A 60 15.84 -30.50 7.69
CA ILE A 60 17.13 -30.07 8.25
C ILE A 60 18.19 -31.16 8.10
N ASN A 61 19.46 -30.76 8.16
CA ASN A 61 20.59 -31.70 8.22
C ASN A 61 20.61 -32.46 9.56
N ASN A 62 21.09 -33.72 9.56
CA ASN A 62 21.10 -34.62 10.73
C ASN A 62 21.96 -34.16 11.94
N ASN A 63 22.65 -33.03 11.85
CA ASN A 63 23.58 -32.55 12.90
C ASN A 63 23.01 -31.40 13.74
N VAL A 64 21.73 -31.04 13.55
CA VAL A 64 21.07 -29.97 14.30
C VAL A 64 20.60 -30.50 15.66
N ASN A 65 20.89 -29.75 16.73
CA ASN A 65 20.31 -30.02 18.04
C ASN A 65 18.86 -29.51 18.09
N THR A 66 17.90 -30.41 17.90
CA THR A 66 16.48 -30.07 17.82
C THR A 66 15.87 -29.59 19.15
N ASP A 67 16.46 -29.99 20.29
CA ASP A 67 15.95 -29.62 21.63
C ASP A 67 16.16 -28.13 21.95
N ALA A 68 17.05 -27.45 21.21
CA ALA A 68 17.35 -26.03 21.37
C ALA A 68 16.50 -25.13 20.48
N ILE A 69 15.63 -25.70 19.64
CA ILE A 69 14.88 -24.94 18.65
C ILE A 69 13.64 -24.29 19.29
N SER A 70 13.50 -22.99 19.08
CA SER A 70 12.32 -22.23 19.52
C SER A 70 11.93 -21.21 18.46
N ALA A 71 10.64 -20.91 18.39
CA ALA A 71 10.07 -19.98 17.42
C ALA A 71 9.43 -18.76 18.08
N GLN A 72 9.67 -17.57 17.53
CA GLN A 72 9.10 -16.32 18.05
C GLN A 72 8.85 -15.31 16.94
N ILE A 73 7.75 -14.57 17.04
CA ILE A 73 7.50 -13.38 16.21
C ILE A 73 8.24 -12.17 16.83
N PRO A 74 9.20 -11.52 16.13
CA PRO A 74 9.94 -10.39 16.65
C PRO A 74 9.06 -9.15 16.81
N HIS A 75 9.52 -8.16 17.60
CA HIS A 75 8.77 -6.93 17.90
C HIS A 75 8.36 -6.15 16.65
N LEU A 76 9.22 -6.11 15.64
CA LEU A 76 8.97 -5.47 14.35
C LEU A 76 9.16 -6.51 13.24
N LYS A 77 8.32 -6.41 12.20
CA LYS A 77 8.44 -7.26 11.00
C LYS A 77 9.83 -7.09 10.39
N TYR A 78 10.34 -8.15 9.77
CA TYR A 78 11.66 -8.23 9.13
C TYR A 78 12.85 -8.01 10.08
N ASN A 79 12.64 -8.17 11.40
CA ASN A 79 13.64 -7.89 12.44
C ASN A 79 14.21 -6.46 12.41
N LYS A 80 13.44 -5.49 11.91
CA LYS A 80 13.86 -4.08 11.89
C LYS A 80 14.07 -3.54 13.30
N SER A 81 14.93 -2.54 13.42
CA SER A 81 15.37 -2.02 14.73
C SER A 81 14.61 -0.78 15.19
N TRP A 82 13.80 -0.17 14.31
CA TRP A 82 12.93 0.95 14.65
C TRP A 82 11.78 1.08 13.65
N LEU A 83 10.74 1.81 14.06
CA LEU A 83 9.48 1.95 13.34
C LEU A 83 9.26 3.39 12.91
N PHE A 84 8.93 3.57 11.63
CA PHE A 84 8.49 4.83 11.06
C PHE A 84 7.10 4.63 10.46
N ILE A 85 6.16 5.54 10.71
CA ILE A 85 4.79 5.49 10.16
C ILE A 85 4.44 6.86 9.62
N LEU A 86 3.77 6.89 8.46
CA LEU A 86 3.25 8.11 7.86
C LEU A 86 1.77 7.97 7.52
N THR A 87 0.99 8.96 7.97
CA THR A 87 -0.42 9.13 7.57
C THR A 87 -0.59 10.49 6.89
N GLN A 88 -1.09 10.47 5.66
CA GLN A 88 -1.36 11.66 4.86
C GLN A 88 -2.85 12.04 4.93
N ASP A 89 -3.12 13.24 5.44
CA ASP A 89 -4.44 13.77 5.73
C ASP A 89 -5.07 14.51 4.52
N ASP A 90 -6.33 14.92 4.68
CA ASP A 90 -7.18 15.63 3.71
C ASP A 90 -7.45 14.93 2.36
N CYS A 91 -7.17 13.63 2.20
CA CYS A 91 -7.36 12.93 0.93
C CYS A 91 -6.64 13.64 -0.25
N ARG A 92 -5.47 14.26 -0.02
CA ARG A 92 -4.78 15.10 -1.02
C ARG A 92 -4.32 14.31 -2.24
N GLN A 93 -4.42 14.91 -3.42
CA GLN A 93 -3.92 14.35 -4.69
C GLN A 93 -2.39 14.08 -4.65
N ALA A 94 -1.66 14.86 -3.85
CA ALA A 94 -0.22 14.68 -3.63
C ALA A 94 0.13 13.32 -2.99
N ALA A 95 -0.80 12.68 -2.27
CA ALA A 95 -0.59 11.34 -1.75
C ALA A 95 -0.29 10.34 -2.89
N TYR A 96 -0.98 10.48 -4.02
CA TYR A 96 -0.71 9.70 -5.22
C TYR A 96 0.48 10.26 -6.03
N SER A 97 0.37 11.50 -6.48
CA SER A 97 1.28 12.08 -7.47
C SER A 97 2.65 12.52 -6.94
N THR A 98 2.85 12.47 -5.63
CA THR A 98 4.12 12.82 -4.98
C THR A 98 4.61 11.69 -4.08
N THR A 99 3.84 11.34 -3.04
CA THR A 99 4.29 10.37 -2.03
C THR A 99 4.35 8.95 -2.59
N TRP A 100 3.22 8.42 -3.09
CA TRP A 100 3.16 7.10 -3.74
C TRP A 100 4.07 7.05 -4.97
N ALA A 101 4.09 8.12 -5.77
CA ALA A 101 4.92 8.20 -6.96
C ALA A 101 6.41 8.08 -6.66
N ALA A 102 6.91 8.81 -5.65
CA ALA A 102 8.32 8.77 -5.26
C ALA A 102 8.71 7.38 -4.76
N ILE A 103 7.90 6.80 -3.88
CA ILE A 103 8.12 5.46 -3.32
C ILE A 103 8.20 4.40 -4.43
N ASN A 104 7.29 4.47 -5.41
CA ASN A 104 7.13 3.44 -6.43
C ASN A 104 7.91 3.72 -7.73
N GLY A 105 8.87 4.64 -7.69
CA GLY A 105 9.73 4.94 -8.84
C GLY A 105 8.96 5.44 -10.06
N LYS A 106 7.89 6.21 -9.83
CA LYS A 106 7.02 6.78 -10.86
C LYS A 106 7.40 8.23 -11.17
N PRO A 107 6.96 8.77 -12.32
CA PRO A 107 7.21 10.16 -12.68
C PRO A 107 6.75 11.12 -11.60
N LEU A 108 7.60 12.08 -11.24
CA LEU A 108 7.32 13.15 -10.29
C LEU A 108 7.25 14.48 -11.03
N SER A 109 6.65 15.49 -10.41
CA SER A 109 6.62 16.86 -10.91
C SER A 109 6.96 17.82 -9.78
N HIS A 110 7.59 18.96 -10.11
CA HIS A 110 7.89 19.99 -9.13
C HIS A 110 6.68 20.89 -8.84
N ASN A 111 5.84 21.13 -9.85
CA ASN A 111 4.80 22.15 -9.79
C ASN A 111 3.39 21.62 -10.04
N TYR A 112 3.25 20.37 -10.45
CA TYR A 112 2.00 19.80 -10.91
C TYR A 112 1.67 18.47 -10.25
N PHE A 113 0.42 18.06 -10.44
CA PHE A 113 -0.17 16.85 -9.88
C PHE A 113 -0.83 16.05 -10.99
N TYR A 114 -0.87 14.75 -10.86
CA TYR A 114 -1.51 13.87 -11.84
C TYR A 114 -2.33 12.78 -11.12
N HIS A 115 -3.03 11.99 -11.90
CA HIS A 115 -3.90 10.90 -11.43
C HIS A 115 -3.52 9.64 -12.20
N VAL A 116 -3.97 8.48 -11.76
CA VAL A 116 -3.66 7.20 -12.43
C VAL A 116 -3.93 7.23 -13.94
N PRO A 117 -5.06 7.79 -14.44
CA PRO A 117 -5.30 7.81 -15.89
C PRO A 117 -4.26 8.62 -16.68
N HIS A 118 -3.67 9.66 -16.08
CA HIS A 118 -2.58 10.43 -16.70
C HIS A 118 -1.32 9.57 -16.84
N LEU A 119 -0.94 8.84 -15.77
CA LEU A 119 0.22 7.95 -15.76
C LEU A 119 0.05 6.82 -16.78
N MET A 120 -1.10 6.14 -16.78
CA MET A 120 -1.39 5.06 -17.71
C MET A 120 -1.48 5.53 -19.17
N GLY A 121 -1.97 6.76 -19.38
CA GLY A 121 -2.07 7.35 -20.71
C GLY A 121 -0.76 7.95 -21.23
N GLY A 122 0.32 7.94 -20.45
CA GLY A 122 1.58 8.62 -20.81
C GLY A 122 1.43 10.14 -20.96
N ASP A 123 0.41 10.73 -20.35
CA ASP A 123 0.16 12.17 -20.34
C ASP A 123 0.72 12.76 -19.06
N LEU A 124 1.98 13.14 -19.07
CA LEU A 124 2.69 13.60 -17.88
C LEU A 124 2.87 15.14 -17.87
N PRO A 125 3.02 15.75 -16.69
CA PRO A 125 3.39 17.15 -16.55
C PRO A 125 4.66 17.52 -17.34
N PRO A 126 4.79 18.79 -17.77
CA PRO A 126 5.92 19.22 -18.62
C PRO A 126 7.27 19.21 -17.90
N ASP A 127 7.27 19.24 -16.57
CA ASP A 127 8.46 19.20 -15.70
C ASP A 127 8.64 17.80 -15.07
N SER A 128 8.08 16.76 -15.70
CA SER A 128 8.16 15.40 -15.16
C SER A 128 9.60 14.90 -15.08
N TYR A 129 9.97 14.32 -13.94
CA TYR A 129 11.29 13.70 -13.72
C TYR A 129 11.16 12.37 -12.98
N LEU A 130 12.26 11.62 -12.85
CA LEU A 130 12.33 10.36 -12.11
C LEU A 130 13.44 10.44 -11.06
N LEU A 131 13.25 9.79 -9.91
CA LEU A 131 14.34 9.52 -8.96
C LEU A 131 15.32 8.47 -9.49
N GLY A 132 14.88 7.63 -10.43
CA GLY A 132 15.67 6.53 -10.99
C GLY A 132 15.67 5.25 -10.13
N LYS A 133 14.95 5.25 -9.01
CA LYS A 133 14.77 4.09 -8.12
C LYS A 133 13.46 4.18 -7.34
N THR A 134 13.03 3.04 -6.81
CA THR A 134 12.00 2.91 -5.78
C THR A 134 12.59 3.17 -4.39
N LEU A 135 11.76 3.53 -3.41
CA LEU A 135 12.19 3.80 -2.04
C LEU A 135 11.60 2.76 -1.08
N GLY A 136 12.46 2.15 -0.28
CA GLY A 136 12.06 0.99 0.54
C GLY A 136 13.15 0.51 1.48
N SER A 137 12.84 -0.58 2.17
CA SER A 137 13.76 -1.43 2.93
C SER A 137 13.87 -2.79 2.23
N THR A 138 14.55 -3.75 2.84
CA THR A 138 14.45 -5.18 2.47
C THR A 138 13.68 -5.96 3.52
N ASP A 139 13.23 -7.16 3.17
CA ASP A 139 12.63 -8.12 4.09
C ASP A 139 13.66 -8.84 5.00
N GLY A 140 14.94 -8.49 4.91
CA GLY A 140 16.04 -9.17 5.59
C GLY A 140 16.47 -10.49 4.92
N ALA A 141 15.76 -10.93 3.88
CA ALA A 141 16.02 -12.16 3.12
C ALA A 141 16.30 -11.89 1.63
N GLY A 142 16.66 -10.64 1.29
CA GLY A 142 17.12 -10.25 -0.04
C GLY A 142 16.03 -9.77 -0.99
N HIS A 143 14.79 -9.57 -0.52
CA HIS A 143 13.71 -8.99 -1.32
C HIS A 143 13.40 -7.56 -0.90
N GLU A 144 13.08 -6.72 -1.88
CA GLU A 144 12.64 -5.34 -1.64
C GLU A 144 11.29 -5.32 -0.89
N VAL A 145 11.15 -4.40 0.06
CA VAL A 145 9.90 -4.01 0.69
C VAL A 145 9.78 -2.50 0.54
N ARG A 146 8.93 -2.04 -0.38
CA ARG A 146 8.73 -0.59 -0.58
C ARG A 146 8.06 0.04 0.64
N PHE A 147 8.36 1.31 0.89
CA PHE A 147 7.69 2.05 1.96
C PHE A 147 6.18 2.07 1.74
N SER A 148 5.41 1.95 2.81
CA SER A 148 3.95 2.06 2.76
C SER A 148 3.48 3.19 3.68
N SER A 149 2.31 3.75 3.39
CA SER A 149 1.74 4.85 4.14
C SER A 149 0.22 4.70 4.20
N THR A 150 -0.41 5.45 5.11
CA THR A 150 -1.87 5.55 5.19
C THR A 150 -2.31 6.86 4.53
N THR A 151 -3.37 6.85 3.73
CA THR A 151 -4.05 8.08 3.31
C THR A 151 -5.44 8.15 3.92
N THR A 152 -5.83 9.33 4.37
CA THR A 152 -7.24 9.59 4.70
C THR A 152 -8.10 9.62 3.44
N LEU A 153 -9.39 9.32 3.58
CA LEU A 153 -10.36 9.36 2.50
C LEU A 153 -11.45 10.40 2.76
N SER A 154 -12.05 10.90 1.68
CA SER A 154 -13.26 11.75 1.71
C SER A 154 -14.43 11.01 1.02
N PRO A 155 -14.80 9.81 1.51
CA PRO A 155 -15.58 8.82 0.74
C PRO A 155 -17.00 9.27 0.38
N GLU A 156 -17.48 10.32 1.04
CA GLU A 156 -18.83 10.88 0.89
C GLU A 156 -18.87 12.07 -0.08
N TRP A 157 -17.70 12.58 -0.49
CA TRP A 157 -17.63 13.72 -1.39
C TRP A 157 -17.62 13.27 -2.85
N ASN A 158 -18.45 13.92 -3.67
CA ASN A 158 -18.65 13.54 -5.07
C ASN A 158 -17.37 13.62 -5.93
N TRP A 159 -16.41 14.48 -5.60
CA TRP A 159 -15.17 14.66 -6.38
C TRP A 159 -14.25 13.44 -6.35
N MET A 160 -14.44 12.49 -5.43
CA MET A 160 -13.76 11.19 -5.52
C MET A 160 -14.18 10.39 -6.77
N ASN A 161 -15.33 10.72 -7.39
CA ASN A 161 -15.79 10.13 -8.65
C ASN A 161 -15.36 10.95 -9.88
N ASP A 162 -14.60 12.04 -9.71
CA ASP A 162 -14.17 12.86 -10.82
C ASP A 162 -13.25 12.07 -11.77
N ARG A 163 -13.32 12.41 -13.06
CA ARG A 163 -12.51 11.79 -14.10
C ARG A 163 -11.40 12.74 -14.53
N ALA A 164 -10.19 12.20 -14.58
CA ALA A 164 -9.04 12.92 -15.11
C ALA A 164 -9.17 13.15 -16.62
N ILE A 165 -8.81 14.36 -17.07
CA ILE A 165 -8.80 14.73 -18.49
C ILE A 165 -7.42 14.38 -19.06
N VAL A 166 -7.32 13.27 -19.80
CA VAL A 166 -6.06 12.75 -20.37
C VAL A 166 -5.91 13.21 -21.82
N LYS A 167 -4.82 13.90 -22.16
CA LYS A 167 -4.51 14.44 -23.50
C LYS A 167 -3.01 14.31 -23.84
N PRO A 168 -2.53 13.09 -24.16
CA PRO A 168 -1.12 12.86 -24.47
C PRO A 168 -0.65 13.76 -25.63
N GLY A 169 0.51 14.39 -25.47
CA GLY A 169 1.08 15.28 -26.49
C GLY A 169 0.48 16.70 -26.56
N TYR A 170 -0.58 17.01 -25.80
CA TYR A 170 -1.15 18.37 -25.75
C TYR A 170 -0.32 19.31 -24.86
N LYS A 171 0.18 20.41 -25.45
CA LYS A 171 1.14 21.34 -24.80
C LYS A 171 0.68 22.80 -24.72
N LYS A 172 -0.55 23.13 -25.13
CA LYS A 172 -1.03 24.52 -25.15
C LYS A 172 -1.29 25.07 -23.74
N ASP A 173 -1.71 24.21 -22.81
CA ASP A 173 -1.89 24.50 -21.40
C ASP A 173 -1.77 23.21 -20.57
N PHE A 174 -1.66 23.36 -19.25
CA PHE A 174 -1.42 22.27 -18.29
C PHE A 174 -2.47 22.22 -17.16
N TYR A 175 -3.66 22.80 -17.35
CA TYR A 175 -4.71 22.87 -16.30
C TYR A 175 -5.19 21.49 -15.82
N ARG A 176 -5.07 20.46 -16.67
CA ARG A 176 -5.35 19.07 -16.30
C ARG A 176 -4.45 18.55 -15.17
N PHE A 177 -3.26 19.15 -15.01
CA PHE A 177 -2.29 18.80 -13.97
C PHE A 177 -2.27 19.75 -12.77
N TYR A 178 -3.20 20.70 -12.69
CA TYR A 178 -3.33 21.54 -11.49
C TYR A 178 -3.96 20.71 -10.37
N MET A 179 -3.55 20.98 -9.12
CA MET A 179 -4.10 20.35 -7.92
C MET A 179 -5.63 20.32 -7.98
N LYS A 180 -6.19 19.12 -7.93
CA LYS A 180 -7.63 18.88 -7.79
C LYS A 180 -8.00 18.88 -6.32
N SER A 181 -9.29 18.75 -6.03
CA SER A 181 -9.78 18.66 -4.66
C SER A 181 -9.05 17.57 -3.86
N GLY A 182 -8.52 16.53 -4.53
CA GLY A 182 -7.66 15.51 -3.96
C GLY A 182 -7.68 14.20 -4.77
N LEU A 183 -7.62 13.03 -4.11
CA LEU A 183 -7.68 11.71 -4.72
C LEU A 183 -9.06 11.34 -5.31
N THR A 184 -9.03 10.64 -6.43
CA THR A 184 -10.18 9.91 -6.99
C THR A 184 -10.19 8.46 -6.50
N TRP A 185 -11.31 7.75 -6.61
CA TRP A 185 -11.39 6.32 -6.29
C TRP A 185 -10.41 5.47 -7.11
N ILE A 186 -10.10 5.89 -8.34
CA ILE A 186 -9.11 5.19 -9.18
C ILE A 186 -7.72 5.32 -8.58
N ASP A 187 -7.33 6.50 -8.08
CA ASP A 187 -6.05 6.70 -7.40
C ASP A 187 -5.95 5.84 -6.15
N VAL A 188 -7.01 5.80 -5.34
CA VAL A 188 -7.04 4.98 -4.13
C VAL A 188 -6.87 3.50 -4.48
N LYS A 189 -7.64 2.96 -5.45
CA LYS A 189 -7.50 1.56 -5.89
C LYS A 189 -6.06 1.21 -6.28
N GLU A 190 -5.42 2.07 -7.05
CA GLU A 190 -4.03 1.86 -7.45
C GLU A 190 -3.10 1.88 -6.23
N MET A 191 -3.21 2.86 -5.35
CA MET A 191 -2.37 2.94 -4.14
C MET A 191 -2.51 1.69 -3.25
N LEU A 192 -3.73 1.16 -3.12
CA LEU A 192 -4.00 -0.03 -2.32
C LEU A 192 -3.35 -1.30 -2.88
N ASN A 193 -3.21 -1.41 -4.20
CA ASN A 193 -2.46 -2.51 -4.84
C ASN A 193 -0.97 -2.50 -4.42
N TYR A 194 -0.44 -1.37 -3.91
CA TYR A 194 0.93 -1.26 -3.39
C TYR A 194 0.99 -1.31 -1.85
N GLY A 195 -0.07 -1.79 -1.20
CA GLY A 195 -0.09 -2.02 0.25
C GLY A 195 -0.30 -0.77 1.09
N TRP A 196 -0.80 0.32 0.51
CA TRP A 196 -1.18 1.52 1.27
C TRP A 196 -2.38 1.23 2.20
N GLY A 197 -2.41 1.91 3.34
CA GLY A 197 -3.54 1.92 4.28
C GLY A 197 -4.54 3.04 3.98
N ILE A 198 -5.74 2.94 4.56
CA ILE A 198 -6.77 3.99 4.50
C ILE A 198 -7.24 4.38 5.89
N ALA A 199 -7.70 5.62 6.05
CA ALA A 199 -8.26 6.10 7.30
C ALA A 199 -9.50 6.99 7.07
N PHE A 200 -10.42 6.96 8.02
CA PHE A 200 -11.41 8.01 8.20
C PHE A 200 -10.75 9.32 8.64
N HIS A 201 -11.40 10.42 8.31
CA HIS A 201 -11.00 11.77 8.72
C HIS A 201 -12.26 12.62 8.88
N ASN A 202 -12.42 13.73 8.14
CA ASN A 202 -13.66 14.50 8.13
C ASN A 202 -14.83 13.69 7.53
N LEU A 203 -16.02 13.86 8.11
CA LEU A 203 -17.29 13.28 7.64
C LEU A 203 -18.25 14.38 7.19
N VAL A 204 -19.18 14.05 6.29
CA VAL A 204 -20.21 15.00 5.84
C VAL A 204 -21.34 15.06 6.87
N VAL A 205 -21.22 15.98 7.83
CA VAL A 205 -22.22 16.20 8.89
C VAL A 205 -22.56 17.68 9.04
N ASN A 206 -23.76 17.97 9.55
CA ASN A 206 -24.20 19.35 9.83
C ASN A 206 -23.45 19.99 11.01
N ASN A 207 -22.96 19.19 11.95
CA ASN A 207 -22.19 19.64 13.11
C ASN A 207 -21.15 18.60 13.49
N GLU A 208 -19.89 18.87 13.15
CA GLU A 208 -18.74 18.01 13.42
C GLU A 208 -18.37 17.88 14.90
N LYS A 209 -19.01 18.64 15.80
CA LYS A 209 -18.84 18.51 17.26
C LYS A 209 -19.90 17.63 17.92
N ASP A 210 -20.92 17.20 17.17
CA ASP A 210 -21.97 16.31 17.67
C ASP A 210 -21.55 14.84 17.49
N VAL A 211 -21.17 14.20 18.59
CA VAL A 211 -20.78 12.78 18.63
C VAL A 211 -21.88 11.88 18.06
N ASN A 212 -23.16 12.14 18.33
CA ASN A 212 -24.25 11.30 17.83
C ASN A 212 -24.44 11.45 16.31
N ALA A 213 -24.16 12.63 15.76
CA ALA A 213 -24.17 12.84 14.32
C ALA A 213 -23.04 12.05 13.66
N LEU A 214 -21.82 12.10 14.22
CA LEU A 214 -20.67 11.36 13.73
C LEU A 214 -20.85 9.84 13.80
N ILE A 215 -21.36 9.31 14.92
CA ILE A 215 -21.67 7.87 15.08
C ILE A 215 -22.61 7.39 13.97
N LYS A 216 -23.63 8.18 13.63
CA LYS A 216 -24.56 7.85 12.55
C LYS A 216 -23.95 8.00 11.16
N GLN A 217 -22.89 8.80 11.01
CA GLN A 217 -22.29 9.09 9.72
C GLN A 217 -21.17 8.10 9.35
N TYR A 218 -20.42 7.55 10.31
CA TYR A 218 -19.39 6.55 10.02
C TYR A 218 -19.87 5.36 9.16
N PRO A 219 -21.07 4.77 9.40
CA PRO A 219 -21.61 3.73 8.53
C PRO A 219 -21.77 4.18 7.06
N ASN A 220 -22.22 5.41 6.81
CA ASN A 220 -22.41 5.92 5.45
C ASN A 220 -21.06 6.07 4.72
N ALA A 221 -20.06 6.59 5.41
CA ALA A 221 -18.70 6.68 4.90
C ALA A 221 -18.12 5.29 4.62
N GLN A 222 -18.28 4.34 5.55
CA GLN A 222 -17.84 2.95 5.38
C GLN A 222 -18.53 2.27 4.19
N ASP A 223 -19.84 2.43 4.01
CA ASP A 223 -20.59 1.85 2.90
C ASP A 223 -20.08 2.35 1.55
N SER A 224 -19.72 3.64 1.46
CA SER A 224 -19.09 4.20 0.26
C SER A 224 -17.70 3.61 0.02
N ILE A 225 -16.88 3.46 1.05
CA ILE A 225 -15.55 2.81 0.96
C ILE A 225 -15.69 1.38 0.45
N LEU A 226 -16.53 0.57 1.10
CA LEU A 226 -16.78 -0.84 0.73
C LEU A 226 -17.23 -0.97 -0.72
N LYS A 227 -18.15 -0.11 -1.16
CA LYS A 227 -18.67 -0.09 -2.54
C LYS A 227 -17.57 0.17 -3.57
N HIS A 228 -16.69 1.14 -3.31
CA HIS A 228 -15.70 1.56 -4.31
C HIS A 228 -14.40 0.75 -4.26
N LEU A 229 -14.10 0.07 -3.15
CA LEU A 229 -12.81 -0.60 -2.93
C LEU A 229 -12.92 -2.13 -2.80
N ASN A 230 -13.85 -2.74 -3.55
CA ASN A 230 -14.01 -4.19 -3.62
C ASN A 230 -14.16 -4.85 -2.23
N GLY A 231 -15.03 -4.27 -1.40
CA GLY A 231 -15.28 -4.72 -0.03
C GLY A 231 -14.14 -4.48 0.96
N ARG A 232 -13.12 -3.69 0.60
CA ARG A 232 -12.12 -3.21 1.56
C ARG A 232 -12.78 -2.21 2.52
N GLY A 233 -12.96 -2.60 3.76
CA GLY A 233 -13.43 -1.73 4.82
C GLY A 233 -12.30 -0.91 5.44
N CYS A 234 -12.64 0.26 5.98
CA CYS A 234 -11.71 1.08 6.76
C CYS A 234 -11.79 0.71 8.24
N LYS A 235 -10.64 0.63 8.91
CA LYS A 235 -10.54 0.36 10.36
C LYS A 235 -9.70 1.39 11.12
N THR A 236 -9.28 2.46 10.46
CA THR A 236 -8.40 3.48 11.03
C THR A 236 -9.11 4.82 11.09
N LEU A 237 -8.97 5.55 12.19
CA LEU A 237 -9.28 6.98 12.26
C LEU A 237 -7.99 7.78 12.36
N ALA A 238 -7.82 8.76 11.47
CA ALA A 238 -6.93 9.89 11.71
C ALA A 238 -7.79 11.04 12.22
N GLU A 239 -7.58 11.52 13.45
CA GLU A 239 -8.37 12.62 14.00
C GLU A 239 -8.21 13.88 13.14
N PRO A 240 -9.32 14.46 12.63
CA PRO A 240 -9.29 15.75 11.96
C PRO A 240 -9.36 16.91 12.97
N ASP A 241 -8.67 18.00 12.65
CA ASP A 241 -8.85 19.32 13.27
C ASP A 241 -8.66 19.38 14.79
N GLY A 242 -7.99 18.40 15.40
CA GLY A 242 -7.90 18.26 16.86
C GLY A 242 -9.25 17.99 17.53
N ASN A 243 -10.25 17.55 16.76
CA ASN A 243 -11.63 17.42 17.21
C ASN A 243 -11.89 16.04 17.82
N LYS A 244 -11.82 16.00 19.15
CA LYS A 244 -12.01 14.78 19.95
C LYS A 244 -13.41 14.16 19.84
N ALA A 245 -14.41 14.88 19.31
CA ALA A 245 -15.72 14.28 19.04
C ALA A 245 -15.63 13.12 18.04
N TYR A 246 -14.70 13.18 17.07
CA TYR A 246 -14.45 12.08 16.13
C TYR A 246 -13.90 10.85 16.83
N VAL A 247 -12.97 11.02 17.76
CA VAL A 247 -12.40 9.91 18.56
C VAL A 247 -13.48 9.31 19.46
N THR A 248 -14.26 10.13 20.16
CA THR A 248 -15.37 9.64 21.00
C THR A 248 -16.40 8.87 20.18
N ALA A 249 -16.75 9.37 18.99
CA ALA A 249 -17.68 8.68 18.09
C ALA A 249 -17.10 7.39 17.52
N ALA A 250 -15.79 7.35 17.22
CA ALA A 250 -15.12 6.17 16.69
C ALA A 250 -15.05 5.03 17.71
N LEU A 251 -14.88 5.34 18.99
CA LEU A 251 -14.94 4.35 20.08
C LEU A 251 -16.30 3.64 20.18
N GLU A 252 -17.37 4.27 19.67
CA GLU A 252 -18.73 3.71 19.61
C GLU A 252 -19.04 3.06 18.25
N TYR A 253 -18.10 3.07 17.31
CA TYR A 253 -18.23 2.47 15.98
C TYR A 253 -17.22 1.31 15.81
N PRO A 254 -17.61 0.07 16.14
CA PRO A 254 -16.70 -1.08 16.25
C PRO A 254 -15.74 -1.36 15.08
N PRO A 255 -16.10 -1.06 13.81
CA PRO A 255 -15.17 -1.21 12.71
C PRO A 255 -13.86 -0.44 12.84
N ILE A 256 -13.86 0.73 13.50
CA ILE A 256 -12.64 1.50 13.78
C ILE A 256 -11.94 0.83 14.95
N GLN A 257 -10.71 0.39 14.72
CA GLN A 257 -9.93 -0.42 15.67
C GLN A 257 -8.59 0.22 16.03
N THR A 258 -8.09 1.15 15.22
CA THR A 258 -6.85 1.90 15.50
C THR A 258 -7.05 3.38 15.17
N MET A 259 -6.48 4.26 15.98
CA MET A 259 -6.73 5.70 15.87
C MET A 259 -5.47 6.50 16.13
N VAL A 260 -5.37 7.68 15.52
CA VAL A 260 -4.20 8.56 15.65
C VAL A 260 -4.57 10.02 15.80
N ALA A 261 -3.80 10.76 16.61
CA ALA A 261 -3.99 12.19 16.87
C ALA A 261 -2.69 12.86 17.34
N GLN A 262 -2.67 14.20 17.40
CA GLN A 262 -1.53 14.95 17.95
C GLN A 262 -1.55 15.10 19.48
N ALA A 263 -2.72 15.02 20.11
CA ALA A 263 -2.88 15.33 21.53
C ALA A 263 -3.85 14.37 22.23
N GLY A 264 -3.70 14.20 23.55
CA GLY A 264 -4.48 13.25 24.34
C GLY A 264 -4.15 11.78 24.01
N THR A 265 -2.91 11.54 23.57
CA THR A 265 -2.45 10.33 22.90
C THR A 265 -1.45 9.54 23.73
N VAL A 266 -1.19 8.31 23.31
CA VAL A 266 -0.14 7.45 23.85
C VAL A 266 1.07 7.45 22.91
N LYS A 267 2.26 7.64 23.48
CA LYS A 267 3.52 7.47 22.76
C LYS A 267 3.80 6.00 22.53
N LEU A 268 4.06 5.64 21.28
CA LEU A 268 4.34 4.27 20.89
C LEU A 268 5.83 3.95 21.05
N TYR A 269 6.16 2.95 21.85
CA TYR A 269 7.49 2.38 22.00
C TYR A 269 7.45 0.92 21.54
N PRO A 270 7.75 0.60 20.27
CA PRO A 270 7.37 -0.69 19.67
C PRO A 270 7.93 -1.92 20.40
N PHE A 271 9.14 -1.81 20.96
CA PHE A 271 9.79 -2.88 21.71
C PHE A 271 9.31 -3.02 23.17
N LYS A 272 8.44 -2.11 23.63
CA LYS A 272 7.80 -2.15 24.95
C LYS A 272 6.30 -2.45 24.85
N VAL A 273 5.76 -2.62 23.64
CA VAL A 273 4.35 -2.98 23.46
C VAL A 273 4.17 -4.47 23.73
N THR A 274 3.54 -4.76 24.87
CA THR A 274 3.13 -6.11 25.29
C THR A 274 1.63 -6.34 25.20
N ASP A 275 0.85 -5.27 25.11
CA ASP A 275 -0.62 -5.30 25.12
C ASP A 275 -1.22 -5.04 23.73
N ASP A 276 -2.53 -5.26 23.63
CA ASP A 276 -3.31 -4.98 22.43
C ASP A 276 -3.43 -3.47 22.20
N LEU A 277 -3.22 -3.02 20.95
CA LEU A 277 -3.39 -1.63 20.53
C LEU A 277 -4.82 -1.29 20.10
N HIS A 278 -5.79 -2.20 20.26
CA HIS A 278 -7.20 -1.97 19.95
C HIS A 278 -7.73 -0.71 20.67
N ASN A 279 -8.30 0.20 19.89
CA ASN A 279 -8.84 1.50 20.32
C ASN A 279 -7.82 2.46 20.99
N VAL A 280 -6.53 2.15 20.95
CA VAL A 280 -5.50 3.06 21.46
C VAL A 280 -5.35 4.24 20.51
N LEU A 281 -5.42 5.47 21.06
CA LEU A 281 -5.16 6.70 20.33
C LEU A 281 -3.65 6.99 20.32
N ILE A 282 -2.99 6.66 19.21
CA ILE A 282 -1.53 6.75 19.07
C ILE A 282 -1.10 8.16 18.67
N GLU A 283 -0.02 8.64 19.29
CA GLU A 283 0.57 9.95 19.00
C GLU A 283 1.18 9.99 17.59
N ARG A 284 0.89 11.08 16.86
CA ARG A 284 1.59 11.45 15.61
C ARG A 284 1.95 12.93 15.62
N TRP A 285 2.99 13.32 14.88
CA TRP A 285 3.46 14.70 14.82
C TRP A 285 3.37 15.31 13.42
N PHE A 286 3.16 16.62 13.39
CA PHE A 286 3.14 17.41 12.17
C PHE A 286 4.24 18.47 12.25
N ASN A 287 4.85 18.72 11.10
CA ASN A 287 5.70 19.89 10.89
C ASN A 287 5.66 20.22 9.39
N ASP A 288 5.64 21.51 9.07
CA ASP A 288 5.59 21.98 7.68
C ASP A 288 6.85 21.58 6.89
N SER A 289 7.98 21.41 7.59
CA SER A 289 9.25 21.01 6.98
C SER A 289 9.60 19.56 7.32
N PRO A 290 9.74 18.65 6.34
CA PRO A 290 10.15 17.28 6.63
C PRO A 290 11.57 17.19 7.21
N ASN A 291 12.43 18.19 6.95
CA ASN A 291 13.76 18.24 7.54
C ASN A 291 13.76 18.41 9.06
N TYR A 292 12.65 18.89 9.65
CA TYR A 292 12.50 18.95 11.11
C TYR A 292 12.62 17.57 11.76
N PHE A 293 12.17 16.52 11.07
CA PHE A 293 12.14 15.16 11.64
C PHE A 293 13.49 14.45 11.59
N LYS A 294 14.44 14.90 10.77
CA LYS A 294 15.78 14.30 10.68
C LYS A 294 16.52 14.26 12.02
N PRO A 295 16.72 15.39 12.74
CA PRO A 295 17.37 15.35 14.04
C PRO A 295 16.58 14.55 15.09
N LEU A 296 15.25 14.51 15.00
CA LEU A 296 14.43 13.66 15.89
C LEU A 296 14.71 12.17 15.66
N ILE A 297 14.78 11.74 14.40
CA ILE A 297 15.15 10.38 14.02
C ILE A 297 16.56 10.07 14.55
N GLU A 298 17.54 10.94 14.28
CA GLU A 298 18.92 10.77 14.72
C GLU A 298 19.01 10.65 16.25
N GLU A 299 18.27 11.46 17.02
CA GLU A 299 18.21 11.38 18.48
C GLU A 299 17.65 10.04 18.98
N GLN A 300 16.58 9.53 18.35
CA GLN A 300 16.05 8.21 18.70
C GLN A 300 17.04 7.10 18.38
N LEU A 301 17.77 7.20 17.26
CA LEU A 301 18.73 6.17 16.86
C LEU A 301 19.97 6.11 17.77
N GLN A 302 20.28 7.16 18.55
CA GLN A 302 21.29 7.11 19.62
C GLN A 302 20.86 6.25 20.82
N LYS A 303 19.57 5.93 20.96
CA LYS A 303 19.03 5.13 22.07
C LYS A 303 19.08 3.63 21.72
N PRO A 304 19.17 2.73 22.72
CA PRO A 304 18.94 1.30 22.51
C PRO A 304 17.60 1.07 21.82
N LYS A 305 17.49 0.07 20.93
CA LYS A 305 16.27 -0.18 20.12
C LYS A 305 15.03 -0.35 21.00
N GLU A 306 15.21 -0.91 22.19
CA GLU A 306 14.16 -1.12 23.20
C GLU A 306 13.58 0.19 23.74
N GLU A 307 14.32 1.30 23.68
CA GLU A 307 13.94 2.60 24.22
C GLU A 307 13.47 3.60 23.16
N ARG A 308 13.57 3.24 21.87
CA ARG A 308 13.17 4.11 20.77
C ARG A 308 11.66 4.21 20.72
N MET A 309 11.17 5.44 20.59
CA MET A 309 9.78 5.63 20.19
C MET A 309 9.63 5.47 18.67
N ALA A 310 8.45 5.07 18.23
CA ALA A 310 8.09 5.13 16.82
C ALA A 310 8.13 6.58 16.32
N ILE A 311 8.63 6.77 15.10
CA ILE A 311 8.53 8.05 14.40
C ILE A 311 7.24 8.05 13.60
N TYR A 312 6.18 8.60 14.19
CA TYR A 312 4.88 8.68 13.52
C TYR A 312 4.61 10.11 13.07
N ILE A 313 4.64 10.33 11.76
CA ILE A 313 4.38 11.61 11.12
C ILE A 313 2.97 11.66 10.51
N GLY A 314 2.29 12.77 10.75
CA GLY A 314 1.16 13.22 9.94
C GLY A 314 1.60 14.30 8.96
N VAL A 315 1.02 14.32 7.77
CA VAL A 315 1.28 15.34 6.73
C VAL A 315 0.01 15.66 5.96
N HIS A 316 -0.17 16.90 5.48
CA HIS A 316 -1.31 17.26 4.62
C HIS A 316 -0.89 17.16 3.14
N GLY A 317 -0.17 18.17 2.65
CA GLY A 317 0.42 18.20 1.32
C GLY A 317 1.87 17.73 1.33
N THR A 318 2.26 17.01 0.28
CA THR A 318 3.65 16.61 0.04
C THR A 318 4.16 17.27 -1.24
N ASP A 319 5.45 17.59 -1.25
CA ASP A 319 6.14 18.31 -2.33
C ASP A 319 7.56 17.75 -2.55
N SER A 320 8.40 18.46 -3.29
CA SER A 320 9.80 18.05 -3.54
C SER A 320 10.63 17.94 -2.25
N GLY A 321 10.31 18.70 -1.20
CA GLY A 321 10.96 18.57 0.11
C GLY A 321 10.65 17.22 0.75
N TRP A 322 9.40 16.77 0.66
CA TRP A 322 8.98 15.45 1.13
C TRP A 322 9.57 14.31 0.29
N VAL A 323 9.64 14.47 -1.04
CA VAL A 323 10.34 13.51 -1.91
C VAL A 323 11.79 13.32 -1.47
N ASN A 324 12.52 14.42 -1.24
CA ASN A 324 13.92 14.38 -0.80
C ASN A 324 14.07 13.77 0.61
N PHE A 325 13.07 13.95 1.48
CA PHE A 325 13.06 13.32 2.79
C PHE A 325 12.85 11.80 2.72
N LEU A 326 11.90 11.33 1.89
CA LEU A 326 11.69 9.90 1.66
C LEU A 326 12.93 9.25 1.02
N LEU A 327 13.58 9.95 0.08
CA LEU A 327 14.85 9.52 -0.50
C LEU A 327 15.95 9.43 0.58
N TRP A 328 16.05 10.44 1.45
CA TRP A 328 17.00 10.42 2.56
C TRP A 328 16.74 9.25 3.52
N LEU A 329 15.48 8.94 3.84
CA LEU A 329 15.13 7.76 4.66
C LEU A 329 15.61 6.46 3.99
N ASN A 330 15.37 6.29 2.69
CA ASN A 330 15.85 5.14 1.92
C ASN A 330 17.38 5.02 1.96
N ASP A 331 18.08 6.13 1.73
CA ASP A 331 19.54 6.16 1.57
C ASP A 331 20.30 6.00 2.89
N ASN A 332 19.64 6.28 4.03
CA ASN A 332 20.27 6.17 5.36
C ASN A 332 19.80 4.92 6.12
N TYR A 333 18.51 4.58 6.02
CA TYR A 333 17.90 3.56 6.87
C TYR A 333 17.05 2.51 6.13
N GLY A 334 16.90 2.67 4.82
CA GLY A 334 16.25 1.71 3.94
C GLY A 334 17.27 0.81 3.24
N LYS A 335 16.86 0.26 2.10
CA LYS A 335 17.62 -0.73 1.32
C LYS A 335 18.95 -0.24 0.77
N ASP A 336 19.12 1.09 0.64
CA ASP A 336 20.37 1.71 0.19
C ASP A 336 21.21 2.25 1.37
N GLY A 337 20.72 2.08 2.60
CA GLY A 337 21.38 2.48 3.85
C GLY A 337 21.69 1.29 4.74
N ASP A 338 21.41 1.41 6.05
CA ASP A 338 21.63 0.33 7.02
C ASP A 338 20.49 -0.70 7.10
N ASP A 339 19.43 -0.52 6.30
CA ASP A 339 18.25 -1.37 6.23
C ASP A 339 17.58 -1.65 7.60
N SER A 340 17.69 -0.70 8.53
CA SER A 340 17.24 -0.86 9.92
C SER A 340 15.78 -0.45 10.16
N MET A 341 15.16 0.26 9.23
CA MET A 341 13.82 0.86 9.37
C MET A 341 12.71 -0.06 8.86
N TRP A 342 11.62 -0.19 9.63
CA TRP A 342 10.33 -0.65 9.10
C TRP A 342 9.43 0.57 8.86
N PHE A 343 8.94 0.72 7.63
CA PHE A 343 8.02 1.79 7.24
C PHE A 343 6.72 1.22 6.64
N PRO A 344 5.80 0.71 7.50
CA PRO A 344 4.48 0.22 7.09
C PRO A 344 3.42 1.33 7.07
N SER A 345 2.24 0.98 6.56
CA SER A 345 1.01 1.71 6.89
C SER A 345 0.61 1.50 8.36
N GLN A 346 -0.21 2.38 8.91
CA GLN A 346 -0.74 2.23 10.28
C GLN A 346 -1.49 0.92 10.47
N GLU A 347 -2.26 0.52 9.47
CA GLU A 347 -3.06 -0.71 9.51
C GLU A 347 -2.17 -1.96 9.54
N GLU A 348 -1.11 -1.99 8.72
CA GLU A 348 -0.19 -3.12 8.70
C GLU A 348 0.54 -3.27 10.05
N TYR A 349 0.98 -2.17 10.65
CA TYR A 349 1.58 -2.21 11.98
C TYR A 349 0.59 -2.70 13.05
N TYR A 350 -0.65 -2.20 13.02
CA TYR A 350 -1.71 -2.61 13.94
C TYR A 350 -1.99 -4.12 13.83
N GLU A 351 -2.17 -4.64 12.61
CA GLU A 351 -2.43 -6.06 12.38
C GLU A 351 -1.24 -6.93 12.82
N TYR A 352 0.00 -6.50 12.57
CA TYR A 352 1.19 -7.21 13.04
C TYR A 352 1.29 -7.25 14.56
N ASN A 353 0.97 -6.14 15.25
CA ASN A 353 0.85 -6.13 16.71
C ASN A 353 -0.25 -7.10 17.17
N TYR A 354 -1.40 -7.12 16.50
CA TYR A 354 -2.51 -8.00 16.83
C TYR A 354 -2.10 -9.49 16.73
N TYR A 355 -1.37 -9.90 15.68
CA TYR A 355 -0.87 -11.27 15.57
C TYR A 355 0.09 -11.63 16.70
N ARG A 356 0.95 -10.70 17.11
CA ARG A 356 1.90 -10.92 18.22
C ARG A 356 1.21 -11.07 19.58
N THR A 357 0.13 -10.33 19.80
CA THR A 357 -0.56 -10.28 21.09
C THR A 357 -1.62 -11.37 21.22
N HIS A 358 -2.37 -11.65 20.15
CA HIS A 358 -3.51 -12.57 20.17
C HIS A 358 -3.25 -13.90 19.48
N GLY A 359 -2.23 -13.99 18.63
CA GLY A 359 -1.84 -15.26 18.02
C GLY A 359 -1.23 -16.20 19.06
N ALA A 360 -1.47 -17.51 18.91
CA ALA A 360 -0.69 -18.47 19.69
C ALA A 360 0.79 -18.29 19.36
N THR A 361 1.66 -18.43 20.36
CA THR A 361 3.10 -18.44 20.12
C THR A 361 3.43 -19.46 19.03
N PRO A 362 4.25 -19.14 18.02
CA PRO A 362 4.61 -20.11 16.99
C PRO A 362 5.15 -21.41 17.61
N GLN A 363 4.65 -22.55 17.15
CA GLN A 363 4.98 -23.86 17.71
C GLN A 363 5.91 -24.62 16.79
N ILE A 364 6.96 -25.23 17.35
CA ILE A 364 7.86 -26.14 16.65
C ILE A 364 7.64 -27.54 17.20
N GLU A 365 7.34 -28.48 16.30
CA GLU A 365 7.25 -29.91 16.60
C GLU A 365 8.34 -30.64 15.84
N VAL A 366 9.12 -31.46 16.55
CA VAL A 366 10.10 -32.37 15.94
C VAL A 366 9.36 -33.61 15.49
N ILE A 367 9.28 -33.84 14.18
CA ILE A 367 8.62 -35.01 13.59
C ILE A 367 9.57 -36.21 13.61
N ASP A 368 10.82 -35.98 13.22
CA ASP A 368 11.94 -36.91 13.26
C ASP A 368 13.28 -36.15 13.30
N GLU A 369 14.42 -36.87 13.27
CA GLU A 369 15.78 -36.32 13.34
C GLU A 369 16.12 -35.28 12.25
N THR A 370 15.32 -35.22 11.17
CA THR A 370 15.57 -34.39 9.98
C THR A 370 14.38 -33.54 9.57
N THR A 371 13.28 -33.58 10.32
CA THR A 371 12.02 -32.95 9.92
C THR A 371 11.38 -32.24 11.10
N LEU A 372 11.14 -30.94 10.92
CA LEU A 372 10.43 -30.08 11.85
C LEU A 372 9.11 -29.61 11.24
N LYS A 373 8.13 -29.33 12.08
CA LYS A 373 6.87 -28.68 11.71
C LYS A 373 6.69 -27.40 12.50
N LEU A 374 6.74 -26.27 11.81
CA LEU A 374 6.39 -24.96 12.33
C LEU A 374 4.88 -24.72 12.12
N THR A 375 4.17 -24.34 13.17
CA THR A 375 2.77 -23.89 13.10
C THR A 375 2.68 -22.43 13.53
N VAL A 376 2.01 -21.60 12.73
CA VAL A 376 1.85 -20.16 12.96
C VAL A 376 0.38 -19.77 12.84
N ASP A 377 -0.12 -19.06 13.85
CA ASP A 377 -1.50 -18.56 13.93
C ASP A 377 -1.55 -17.05 13.71
N LEU A 378 -2.39 -16.61 12.77
CA LEU A 378 -2.68 -15.22 12.41
C LEU A 378 -4.19 -14.96 12.62
N PRO A 379 -4.63 -14.74 13.87
CA PRO A 379 -6.02 -14.40 14.15
C PRO A 379 -6.38 -13.05 13.52
N SER A 380 -7.63 -12.85 13.14
CA SER A 380 -8.05 -11.66 12.41
C SER A 380 -9.18 -10.91 13.12
N GLY A 381 -9.00 -9.61 13.26
CA GLY A 381 -10.09 -8.67 13.54
C GLY A 381 -10.88 -8.35 12.26
N GLN A 382 -11.93 -7.55 12.41
CA GLN A 382 -12.69 -7.09 11.25
C GLN A 382 -11.79 -6.29 10.29
N TYR A 383 -11.90 -6.52 8.98
CA TYR A 383 -11.15 -5.78 7.95
C TYR A 383 -9.61 -5.90 8.07
N PHE A 384 -9.09 -7.08 8.39
CA PHE A 384 -7.65 -7.37 8.32
C PHE A 384 -7.24 -7.73 6.88
N TYR A 385 -6.11 -7.18 6.42
CA TYR A 385 -5.65 -7.25 5.02
C TYR A 385 -4.16 -7.55 4.85
N TYR A 386 -3.38 -7.62 5.94
CA TYR A 386 -1.94 -7.85 5.91
C TYR A 386 -1.55 -9.12 6.68
N PRO A 387 -2.12 -10.32 6.38
CA PRO A 387 -1.82 -11.58 7.06
C PRO A 387 -0.40 -12.08 6.74
N SER A 388 0.59 -11.38 7.26
CA SER A 388 2.02 -11.63 7.03
C SER A 388 2.82 -11.32 8.28
N VAL A 389 3.78 -12.20 8.59
CA VAL A 389 4.61 -12.11 9.79
C VAL A 389 6.05 -12.53 9.52
N THR A 390 6.94 -12.12 10.40
CA THR A 390 8.29 -12.70 10.51
C THR A 390 8.29 -13.67 11.68
N VAL A 391 8.92 -14.83 11.53
CA VAL A 391 9.16 -15.79 12.60
C VAL A 391 10.65 -16.08 12.65
N ASN A 392 11.24 -15.93 13.83
CA ASN A 392 12.62 -16.32 14.09
C ASN A 392 12.67 -17.71 14.69
N LEU A 393 13.50 -18.58 14.13
CA LEU A 393 13.84 -19.89 14.65
C LEU A 393 15.24 -19.85 15.25
N THR A 394 15.30 -19.84 16.58
CA THR A 394 16.58 -19.92 17.31
C THR A 394 17.11 -21.34 17.23
N GLY A 395 18.44 -21.50 17.12
CA GLY A 395 19.07 -22.82 16.98
C GLY A 395 19.09 -23.37 15.55
N LEU A 396 18.61 -22.61 14.57
CA LEU A 396 18.69 -22.94 13.14
C LEU A 396 19.41 -21.85 12.36
N LYS A 397 20.13 -22.27 11.31
CA LYS A 397 20.72 -21.42 10.28
C LYS A 397 20.32 -21.87 8.89
N LYS A 398 20.48 -20.99 7.91
CA LYS A 398 20.17 -21.26 6.50
C LYS A 398 20.95 -22.46 5.97
N GLN A 399 22.20 -22.63 6.39
CA GLN A 399 23.03 -23.78 6.03
C GLN A 399 22.49 -25.12 6.55
N ASP A 400 21.65 -25.09 7.59
CA ASP A 400 21.06 -26.29 8.18
C ASP A 400 19.82 -26.77 7.41
N ILE A 401 19.26 -25.90 6.54
CA ILE A 401 18.02 -26.16 5.80
C ILE A 401 18.32 -26.92 4.51
N VAL A 402 17.68 -28.08 4.36
CA VAL A 402 17.68 -28.86 3.11
C VAL A 402 16.55 -28.37 2.19
N SER A 403 15.34 -28.23 2.73
CA SER A 403 14.17 -27.71 2.01
C SER A 403 13.10 -27.22 2.98
N ILE A 404 12.18 -26.40 2.48
CA ILE A 404 11.01 -25.92 3.20
C ILE A 404 9.78 -26.17 2.34
N GLU A 405 8.76 -26.79 2.93
CA GLU A 405 7.46 -27.02 2.30
C GLU A 405 6.38 -26.27 3.09
N THR A 406 5.47 -25.64 2.37
CA THR A 406 4.37 -24.85 2.95
C THR A 406 3.04 -25.42 2.51
N ASP A 407 2.01 -25.28 3.33
CA ASP A 407 0.64 -25.49 2.88
C ASP A 407 0.15 -24.42 1.86
N ASN A 408 -1.12 -24.53 1.46
CA ASN A 408 -1.74 -23.61 0.50
C ASN A 408 -2.11 -22.25 1.09
N ALA A 409 -2.05 -22.07 2.42
CA ALA A 409 -2.35 -20.78 3.04
C ALA A 409 -1.19 -19.80 2.83
N VAL A 410 0.05 -20.29 2.81
CA VAL A 410 1.23 -19.46 2.47
C VAL A 410 1.27 -19.20 0.97
N SER A 411 1.24 -17.94 0.58
CA SER A 411 1.40 -17.49 -0.81
C SER A 411 2.77 -16.85 -1.05
N GLY A 412 3.38 -16.28 -0.01
CA GLY A 412 4.74 -15.71 -0.02
C GLY A 412 5.62 -16.32 1.07
N LEU A 413 6.87 -16.64 0.73
CA LEU A 413 7.85 -17.14 1.68
C LEU A 413 9.25 -16.65 1.29
N SER A 414 9.96 -16.06 2.24
CA SER A 414 11.40 -15.80 2.15
C SER A 414 12.08 -16.14 3.48
N TYR A 415 13.37 -16.50 3.45
CA TYR A 415 14.10 -16.84 4.66
C TYR A 415 15.60 -16.62 4.52
N ALA A 416 16.23 -16.22 5.63
CA ALA A 416 17.66 -15.92 5.70
C ALA A 416 18.18 -16.03 7.13
N ASP A 417 19.50 -16.00 7.27
CA ASP A 417 20.13 -15.88 8.59
C ASP A 417 19.91 -14.47 9.15
N PHE A 418 19.56 -14.40 10.44
CA PHE A 418 19.53 -13.15 11.19
C PHE A 418 20.20 -13.38 12.54
N GLU A 419 21.32 -12.67 12.80
CA GLU A 419 22.15 -12.86 14.00
C GLU A 419 22.54 -14.33 14.21
N ASP A 420 22.05 -15.00 15.26
CA ASP A 420 22.24 -16.42 15.61
C ASP A 420 21.00 -17.30 15.29
N LYS A 421 20.03 -16.75 14.55
CA LYS A 421 18.74 -17.37 14.21
C LYS A 421 18.56 -17.54 12.70
N LEU A 422 17.53 -18.28 12.31
CA LEU A 422 16.95 -18.28 10.96
C LEU A 422 15.66 -17.47 11.02
N MET A 423 15.52 -16.46 10.18
CA MET A 423 14.26 -15.72 10.03
C MET A 423 13.47 -16.24 8.82
N LEU A 424 12.16 -16.37 8.97
CA LEU A 424 11.21 -16.67 7.90
C LEU A 424 10.20 -15.53 7.81
N ASN A 425 10.01 -14.96 6.63
CA ASN A 425 8.91 -14.05 6.34
C ASN A 425 7.82 -14.84 5.63
N ILE A 426 6.64 -14.88 6.25
CA ILE A 426 5.51 -15.69 5.83
C ILE A 426 4.39 -14.73 5.44
N ASP A 427 3.88 -14.88 4.21
CA ASP A 427 2.76 -14.11 3.69
C ASP A 427 1.62 -15.05 3.32
N CYS A 428 0.44 -14.80 3.90
CA CYS A 428 -0.76 -15.60 3.72
C CYS A 428 -1.86 -14.84 2.96
N ARG A 429 -1.52 -13.75 2.25
CA ARG A 429 -2.47 -13.05 1.37
C ARG A 429 -2.96 -14.01 0.30
N LYS A 430 -4.25 -14.32 0.29
CA LYS A 430 -4.83 -15.41 -0.49
C LYS A 430 -4.65 -15.23 -2.00
N TYR A 431 -4.71 -13.99 -2.48
CA TYR A 431 -4.69 -13.66 -3.90
C TYR A 431 -3.38 -13.00 -4.35
N LEU A 432 -2.29 -13.22 -3.60
CA LEU A 432 -0.98 -12.64 -3.91
C LEU A 432 -0.45 -13.09 -5.29
N THR A 433 -0.77 -14.32 -5.71
CA THR A 433 -0.36 -14.85 -7.03
C THR A 433 -1.09 -14.17 -8.18
N GLU A 434 -2.39 -13.97 -8.05
CA GLU A 434 -3.23 -13.24 -9.00
C GLU A 434 -2.78 -11.78 -9.08
N HIS A 435 -2.45 -11.19 -7.93
CA HIS A 435 -1.93 -9.84 -7.85
C HIS A 435 -0.59 -9.69 -8.57
N ALA A 436 0.36 -10.61 -8.35
CA ALA A 436 1.61 -10.62 -9.09
C ALA A 436 1.39 -10.84 -10.60
N THR A 437 0.44 -11.71 -10.96
CA THR A 437 0.05 -11.96 -12.36
C THR A 437 -0.47 -10.69 -13.02
N HIS A 438 -1.28 -9.89 -12.32
CA HIS A 438 -1.77 -8.61 -12.83
C HIS A 438 -0.62 -7.67 -13.25
N PHE A 439 0.41 -7.50 -12.41
CA PHE A 439 1.54 -6.64 -12.76
C PHE A 439 2.40 -7.20 -13.91
N VAL A 440 2.50 -8.53 -14.03
CA VAL A 440 3.11 -9.16 -15.20
C VAL A 440 2.33 -8.83 -16.46
N GLU A 441 1.00 -8.93 -16.43
CA GLU A 441 0.13 -8.58 -17.56
C GLU A 441 0.19 -7.09 -17.91
N GLN A 442 0.29 -6.20 -16.91
CA GLN A 442 0.53 -4.78 -17.14
C GLN A 442 1.85 -4.52 -17.88
N TYR A 443 2.93 -5.22 -17.52
CA TYR A 443 4.20 -5.15 -18.23
C TYR A 443 4.11 -5.76 -19.64
N GLU A 444 3.39 -6.86 -19.84
CA GLU A 444 3.23 -7.48 -21.15
C GLU A 444 2.50 -6.57 -22.16
N ASN A 445 1.59 -5.72 -21.67
CA ASN A 445 0.89 -4.72 -22.50
C ASN A 445 1.83 -3.61 -23.02
N ASP A 446 2.93 -3.33 -22.34
CA ASP A 446 3.99 -2.42 -22.79
C ASP A 446 5.36 -2.87 -22.25
N LYS A 447 6.00 -3.78 -23.00
CA LYS A 447 7.31 -4.34 -22.63
C LYS A 447 8.46 -3.32 -22.66
N SER A 448 8.23 -2.12 -23.20
CA SER A 448 9.23 -1.04 -23.19
C SER A 448 9.23 -0.26 -21.88
N ASN A 449 8.16 -0.39 -21.07
CA ASN A 449 8.01 0.32 -19.82
C ASN A 449 8.83 -0.34 -18.69
N ALA A 450 10.01 0.23 -18.42
CA ALA A 450 10.89 -0.23 -17.36
C ALA A 450 10.26 -0.15 -15.95
N SER A 451 9.33 0.78 -15.72
CA SER A 451 8.63 0.91 -14.44
C SER A 451 7.69 -0.27 -14.21
N ASN A 452 6.88 -0.64 -15.22
CA ASN A 452 6.01 -1.81 -15.14
C ASN A 452 6.82 -3.11 -14.99
N LYS A 453 7.99 -3.21 -15.65
CA LYS A 453 8.90 -4.35 -15.44
C LYS A 453 9.37 -4.44 -13.98
N ALA A 454 9.73 -3.31 -13.39
CA ALA A 454 10.18 -3.25 -12.00
C ALA A 454 9.05 -3.63 -11.02
N ASP A 455 7.82 -3.22 -11.27
CA ASP A 455 6.66 -3.63 -10.48
C ASP A 455 6.37 -5.13 -10.62
N ALA A 456 6.37 -5.65 -11.86
CA ALA A 456 6.18 -7.08 -12.10
C ALA A 456 7.22 -7.93 -11.34
N LEU A 457 8.51 -7.55 -11.40
CA LEU A 457 9.56 -8.22 -10.62
C LEU A 457 9.33 -8.11 -9.12
N TYR A 458 8.97 -6.91 -8.63
CA TYR A 458 8.70 -6.67 -7.21
C TYR A 458 7.61 -7.60 -6.67
N PHE A 459 6.44 -7.67 -7.31
CA PHE A 459 5.34 -8.51 -6.83
C PHE A 459 5.58 -10.01 -7.05
N VAL A 460 6.22 -10.41 -8.15
CA VAL A 460 6.56 -11.84 -8.37
C VAL A 460 7.59 -12.33 -7.34
N ASN A 461 8.51 -11.47 -6.92
CA ASN A 461 9.51 -11.81 -5.91
C ASN A 461 8.92 -11.97 -4.49
N MET A 462 7.70 -11.48 -4.22
CA MET A 462 7.00 -11.76 -2.96
C MET A 462 6.49 -13.21 -2.87
N LEU A 463 6.30 -13.89 -4.00
CA LEU A 463 5.74 -15.23 -4.03
C LEU A 463 6.71 -16.26 -3.46
N LYS A 464 6.17 -17.28 -2.81
CA LYS A 464 6.93 -18.48 -2.45
C LYS A 464 7.42 -19.20 -3.71
N ASP A 465 8.51 -19.95 -3.57
CA ASP A 465 9.02 -20.75 -4.66
C ASP A 465 7.98 -21.78 -5.13
N SER A 466 7.67 -21.72 -6.43
CA SER A 466 6.63 -22.51 -7.05
C SER A 466 6.82 -22.55 -8.57
N GLN A 467 6.16 -23.50 -9.23
CA GLN A 467 6.08 -23.51 -10.69
C GLN A 467 5.47 -22.21 -11.23
N LYS A 468 4.47 -21.66 -10.55
CA LYS A 468 3.81 -20.42 -10.97
C LYS A 468 4.74 -19.21 -10.87
N LYS A 469 5.51 -19.06 -9.79
CA LYS A 469 6.56 -18.02 -9.69
C LYS A 469 7.55 -18.13 -10.85
N THR A 470 8.01 -19.33 -11.16
CA THR A 470 8.94 -19.58 -12.28
C THR A 470 8.33 -19.21 -13.63
N GLU A 471 7.06 -19.54 -13.87
CA GLU A 471 6.30 -19.16 -15.07
C GLU A 471 6.21 -17.63 -15.20
N LEU A 472 5.83 -16.94 -14.13
CA LEU A 472 5.73 -15.47 -14.12
C LEU A 472 7.08 -14.79 -14.35
N LEU A 473 8.16 -15.26 -13.71
CA LEU A 473 9.51 -14.75 -13.97
C LEU A 473 9.92 -14.92 -15.43
N ASN A 474 9.55 -16.03 -16.07
CA ASN A 474 9.86 -16.26 -17.49
C ASN A 474 9.07 -15.32 -18.42
N ARG A 475 7.87 -14.88 -18.04
CA ARG A 475 7.08 -13.89 -18.79
C ARG A 475 7.67 -12.48 -18.74
N ILE A 476 8.44 -12.16 -17.68
CA ILE A 476 9.09 -10.86 -17.50
C ILE A 476 10.41 -10.73 -18.27
N LYS A 477 11.03 -11.86 -18.64
CA LYS A 477 12.35 -11.89 -19.31
C LYS A 477 12.41 -11.08 -20.59
#